data_AF-A0A924Y4K5-F1
#
_entry.id   AF-A0A924Y4K5-F1
#
_cell.length_a   1.000
_cell.length_b   1.000
_cell.length_c   1.000
_cell.angle_alpha   90.00
_cell.angle_beta   90.00
_cell.angle_gamma   90.00
#
_symmetry.space_group_name_H-M   'P 1'
#
loop_
_entity.id
_entity.type
_entity.pdbx_description
1 polymer ?
#
loop_
_entity_poly.entity_id
_entity_poly.type
_entity_poly.pdbx_seq_one_letter_code
_entity_poly.pdbx_strand_id
1 'polypeptide(L)'
;MPRCQRTFRYLGDGTVTFGAGTGTWTCPNCPDHETYTTVRDADLLAYATFAQNAGIAEFGTPADVKRPVVLLWGMRPECVYEPTDRHYEIYLAAGSDPWQARLQMGHEIFHRVAGEGKVFHWTHEMLACLFSVRLLKRSGLADYAEQITAQYDIEAENCPLSTLLRADPWREAAYPPGYYGRAFVTGVALKNVVGYPALCRLARTHGPAGMPDVAAWLAPLPPAEQNAIESVLR
;
A
#
# COMPACT_ATOMS: atom_id res chain seq x y z
N MET A 1 -13.81 13.33 11.23
CA MET A 1 -14.10 13.72 9.84
C MET A 1 -12.91 13.31 8.98
N PRO A 2 -13.04 12.29 8.12
CA PRO A 2 -12.06 12.01 7.06
C PRO A 2 -12.69 12.13 5.65
N ARG A 3 -11.99 12.41 4.55
CA ARG A 3 -10.59 12.74 4.21
C ARG A 3 -10.59 13.17 2.72
N CYS A 4 -9.88 14.23 2.29
CA CYS A 4 -9.42 14.30 0.88
C CYS A 4 -8.05 13.59 0.78
N GLN A 5 -7.38 13.65 -0.38
CA GLN A 5 -6.52 12.63 -1.04
C GLN A 5 -7.40 11.73 -1.91
N ARG A 6 -7.64 12.21 -3.12
CA ARG A 6 -8.99 12.48 -3.61
C ARG A 6 -9.86 11.23 -3.83
N THR A 7 -11.17 11.35 -3.54
CA THR A 7 -12.19 10.35 -3.89
C THR A 7 -13.39 11.01 -4.58
N PHE A 8 -13.68 10.53 -5.80
CA PHE A 8 -14.96 10.19 -6.47
C PHE A 8 -16.31 10.87 -6.16
N ARG A 9 -16.47 11.73 -5.15
CA ARG A 9 -17.76 12.38 -4.84
C ARG A 9 -17.81 13.88 -5.08
N TYR A 10 -16.68 14.50 -5.39
CA TYR A 10 -16.65 15.94 -5.62
C TYR A 10 -15.63 16.29 -6.70
N LEU A 11 -15.93 15.99 -7.95
CA LEU A 11 -15.49 16.82 -9.07
C LEU A 11 -16.76 17.27 -9.78
N GLY A 12 -17.38 18.32 -9.24
CA GLY A 12 -18.28 19.14 -10.05
C GLY A 12 -17.43 19.86 -11.08
N ASP A 13 -17.84 19.77 -12.34
CA ASP A 13 -17.38 20.46 -13.55
C ASP A 13 -16.27 21.50 -13.33
N GLY A 14 -15.05 21.01 -13.16
CA GLY A 14 -13.84 21.81 -13.02
C GLY A 14 -12.71 21.04 -13.68
N THR A 15 -12.50 21.29 -14.97
CA THR A 15 -11.36 20.78 -15.72
C THR A 15 -10.07 21.18 -15.02
N VAL A 16 -9.34 20.22 -14.47
CA VAL A 16 -7.93 20.45 -14.08
C VAL A 16 -7.12 20.31 -15.36
N THR A 17 -6.76 21.42 -15.98
CA THR A 17 -5.87 21.41 -17.14
C THR A 17 -4.48 20.99 -16.67
N PHE A 18 -4.11 19.74 -16.89
CA PHE A 18 -2.76 19.27 -16.61
C PHE A 18 -1.79 19.88 -17.63
N GLY A 19 -0.87 20.71 -17.14
CA GLY A 19 0.28 21.19 -17.89
C GLY A 19 1.54 20.39 -17.55
N ALA A 20 2.48 20.30 -18.50
CA ALA A 20 3.83 19.82 -18.24
C ALA A 20 4.59 20.85 -17.37
N GLY A 21 4.67 20.63 -16.06
CA GLY A 21 5.40 21.51 -15.13
C GLY A 21 5.18 21.13 -13.66
N THR A 22 5.98 21.66 -12.73
CA THR A 22 5.72 21.58 -11.28
C THR A 22 4.34 22.15 -11.00
N GLY A 23 3.38 21.27 -10.71
CA GLY A 23 2.05 21.69 -10.29
C GLY A 23 1.92 21.56 -8.79
N THR A 24 1.31 22.57 -8.20
CA THR A 24 0.75 22.53 -6.86
C THR A 24 -0.76 22.66 -7.03
N TRP A 25 -1.51 21.76 -6.43
CA TRP A 25 -2.97 21.71 -6.55
C TRP A 25 -3.59 21.71 -5.17
N THR A 26 -4.57 22.56 -4.96
CA THR A 26 -5.37 22.58 -3.74
C THR A 26 -6.71 21.91 -4.03
N CYS A 27 -7.09 20.87 -3.27
CA CYS A 27 -8.40 20.21 -3.33
C CYS A 27 -9.47 21.27 -3.00
N PRO A 28 -10.27 21.77 -3.97
CA PRO A 28 -11.28 22.80 -3.70
C PRO A 28 -12.48 22.25 -2.93
N ASN A 29 -12.58 20.92 -2.83
CA ASN A 29 -13.79 20.22 -2.39
C ASN A 29 -13.66 19.56 -1.02
N CYS A 30 -12.53 19.75 -0.33
CA CYS A 30 -12.38 19.28 1.03
C CYS A 30 -12.32 20.45 2.01
N PRO A 31 -12.86 20.28 3.24
CA PRO A 31 -12.88 21.34 4.24
C PRO A 31 -11.49 21.89 4.56
N ASP A 32 -10.46 21.05 4.46
CA ASP A 32 -9.09 21.37 4.84
C ASP A 32 -8.26 21.95 3.69
N HIS A 33 -8.83 22.08 2.48
CA HIS A 33 -8.13 22.57 1.28
C HIS A 33 -6.74 21.94 1.10
N GLU A 34 -6.71 20.61 1.15
CA GLU A 34 -5.48 19.84 1.06
C GLU A 34 -4.69 20.21 -0.20
N THR A 35 -3.40 20.44 -0.04
CA THR A 35 -2.52 20.85 -1.13
C THR A 35 -1.54 19.73 -1.49
N TYR A 36 -1.44 19.44 -2.77
CA TYR A 36 -0.59 18.39 -3.32
C TYR A 36 0.43 19.00 -4.27
N THR A 37 1.64 18.44 -4.32
CA THR A 37 2.71 18.93 -5.21
C THR A 37 3.33 17.77 -5.96
N THR A 38 3.52 17.90 -7.28
CA THR A 38 4.20 16.85 -8.05
C THR A 38 5.60 16.61 -7.53
N VAL A 39 5.94 15.34 -7.35
CA VAL A 39 7.32 14.92 -7.12
C VAL A 39 8.09 15.02 -8.43
N ARG A 40 9.19 15.79 -8.41
CA ARG A 40 10.10 15.98 -9.56
C ARG A 40 11.52 15.49 -9.31
N ASP A 41 11.78 15.00 -8.10
CA ASP A 41 13.06 14.41 -7.71
C ASP A 41 13.36 13.19 -8.60
N ALA A 42 14.47 13.24 -9.33
CA ALA A 42 14.83 12.22 -10.30
C ALA A 42 15.11 10.86 -9.65
N ASP A 43 15.67 10.84 -8.44
CA ASP A 43 15.97 9.61 -7.71
C ASP A 43 14.70 8.94 -7.22
N LEU A 44 13.73 9.73 -6.75
CA LEU A 44 12.41 9.22 -6.37
C LEU A 44 11.62 8.70 -7.58
N LEU A 45 11.68 9.39 -8.71
CA LEU A 45 11.04 8.92 -9.95
C LEU A 45 11.69 7.64 -10.49
N ALA A 46 13.03 7.53 -10.41
CA ALA A 46 13.75 6.31 -10.76
C ALA A 46 13.38 5.16 -9.80
N TYR A 47 13.26 5.43 -8.50
CA TYR A 47 12.82 4.45 -7.52
C TYR A 47 11.38 3.98 -7.77
N ALA A 48 10.46 4.89 -8.15
CA ALA A 48 9.10 4.53 -8.51
C ALA A 48 9.07 3.53 -9.67
N THR A 49 9.87 3.79 -10.71
CA THR A 49 10.00 2.89 -11.86
C THR A 49 10.57 1.52 -11.43
N PHE A 50 11.60 1.52 -10.59
CA PHE A 50 12.18 0.30 -10.03
C PHE A 50 11.15 -0.51 -9.23
N ALA A 51 10.44 0.14 -8.31
CA ALA A 51 9.43 -0.50 -7.47
C ALA A 51 8.26 -1.04 -8.29
N GLN A 52 7.80 -0.31 -9.32
CA GLN A 52 6.74 -0.78 -10.22
C GLN A 52 7.17 -2.02 -10.99
N ASN A 53 8.37 -2.03 -11.56
CA ASN A 53 8.91 -3.20 -12.27
C ASN A 53 9.07 -4.40 -11.34
N ALA A 54 9.55 -4.18 -10.11
CA ALA A 54 9.65 -5.24 -9.10
C ALA A 54 8.26 -5.77 -8.70
N GLY A 55 7.28 -4.89 -8.52
CA GLY A 55 5.91 -5.27 -8.20
C GLY A 55 5.30 -6.10 -9.33
N ILE A 56 5.44 -5.68 -10.58
CA ILE A 56 4.93 -6.43 -11.75
C ILE A 56 5.57 -7.81 -11.83
N ALA A 57 6.88 -7.92 -11.56
CA ALA A 57 7.57 -9.20 -11.55
C ALA A 57 7.06 -10.14 -10.45
N GLU A 58 6.74 -9.61 -9.25
CA GLU A 58 6.29 -10.43 -8.11
C GLU A 58 4.78 -10.73 -8.12
N PHE A 59 3.95 -9.76 -8.50
CA PHE A 59 2.49 -9.82 -8.39
C PHE A 59 1.76 -9.91 -9.74
N GLY A 60 2.49 -9.82 -10.85
CA GLY A 60 1.94 -9.87 -12.20
C GLY A 60 1.59 -8.49 -12.76
N THR A 61 1.26 -8.46 -14.05
CA THR A 61 0.91 -7.23 -14.76
C THR A 61 -0.55 -6.85 -14.49
N PRO A 62 -0.84 -5.68 -13.90
CA PRO A 62 -2.22 -5.25 -13.71
C PRO A 62 -2.90 -5.01 -15.06
N ALA A 63 -4.21 -5.26 -15.15
CA ALA A 63 -4.98 -5.15 -16.40
C ALA A 63 -4.89 -3.76 -17.03
N ASP A 64 -4.63 -2.74 -16.23
CA ASP A 64 -4.57 -1.34 -16.60
C ASP A 64 -3.16 -0.75 -16.51
N VAL A 65 -2.11 -1.58 -16.65
CA VAL A 65 -0.69 -1.18 -16.56
C VAL A 65 -0.31 0.05 -17.39
N LYS A 66 -1.03 0.32 -18.48
CA LYS A 66 -0.78 1.48 -19.37
C LYS A 66 -1.28 2.80 -18.79
N ARG A 67 -2.08 2.78 -17.72
CA ARG A 67 -2.57 4.00 -17.07
C ARG A 67 -1.40 4.75 -16.43
N PRO A 68 -1.28 6.07 -16.63
CA PRO A 68 -0.23 6.86 -16.01
C PRO A 68 -0.26 6.76 -14.49
N VAL A 69 0.92 6.89 -13.88
CA VAL A 69 1.08 7.06 -12.44
C VAL A 69 1.69 8.44 -12.21
N VAL A 70 1.03 9.24 -11.38
CA VAL A 70 1.48 10.56 -10.95
C VAL A 70 1.94 10.46 -9.50
N LEU A 71 3.17 10.89 -9.22
CA LEU A 71 3.71 10.90 -7.87
C LEU A 71 3.55 12.28 -7.25
N LEU A 72 2.96 12.33 -6.06
CA LEU A 72 2.57 13.57 -5.38
C LEU A 72 3.08 13.58 -3.92
N TRP A 73 3.51 14.74 -3.45
CA TRP A 73 3.56 15.03 -2.01
C TRP A 73 2.13 15.39 -1.55
N GLY A 74 1.63 14.71 -0.53
CA GLY A 74 0.32 14.94 0.07
C GLY A 74 0.35 14.81 1.59
N MET A 75 -0.83 14.72 2.21
CA MET A 75 -0.91 14.67 3.68
C MET A 75 -0.47 13.34 4.26
N ARG A 76 -0.73 12.22 3.57
CA ARG A 76 -0.37 10.87 4.01
C ARG A 76 -0.03 9.97 2.81
N PRO A 77 0.58 8.80 3.02
CA PRO A 77 0.78 7.84 1.94
C PRO A 77 -0.58 7.27 1.49
N GLU A 78 -0.86 7.28 0.19
CA GLU A 78 -2.08 6.66 -0.37
C GLU A 78 -1.95 6.42 -1.87
N CYS A 79 -2.46 5.29 -2.35
CA CYS A 79 -2.65 5.00 -3.77
C CYS A 79 -4.12 5.21 -4.17
N VAL A 80 -4.35 6.14 -5.09
CA VAL A 80 -5.69 6.55 -5.51
C VAL A 80 -5.82 6.38 -7.02
N TYR A 81 -6.94 5.83 -7.48
CA TYR A 81 -7.31 5.87 -8.89
C TYR A 81 -8.19 7.10 -9.15
N GLU A 82 -7.79 7.98 -10.06
CA GLU A 82 -8.59 9.13 -10.48
C GLU A 82 -9.39 8.76 -11.75
N PRO A 83 -10.72 8.65 -11.67
CA PRO A 83 -11.53 8.11 -12.76
C PRO A 83 -11.66 9.06 -13.94
N THR A 84 -11.71 10.36 -13.66
CA THR A 84 -11.93 11.42 -14.65
C THR A 84 -10.74 11.51 -15.58
N ASP A 85 -9.54 11.54 -15.00
CA ASP A 85 -8.28 11.68 -15.72
C ASP A 85 -7.66 10.31 -16.10
N ARG A 86 -8.23 9.23 -15.56
CA ARG A 86 -7.87 7.83 -15.81
C ARG A 86 -6.41 7.50 -15.50
N HIS A 87 -5.85 8.12 -14.46
CA HIS A 87 -4.51 7.85 -13.92
C HIS A 87 -4.57 7.38 -12.48
N TYR A 88 -3.44 6.89 -11.97
CA TYR A 88 -3.26 6.67 -10.54
C TYR A 88 -2.41 7.78 -9.94
N GLU A 89 -2.78 8.21 -8.74
CA GLU A 89 -2.00 9.13 -7.92
C GLU A 89 -1.41 8.34 -6.76
N ILE A 90 -0.09 8.42 -6.62
CA ILE A 90 0.63 7.89 -5.46
C ILE A 90 1.04 9.10 -4.63
N TYR A 91 0.43 9.21 -3.45
CA TYR A 91 0.75 10.23 -2.48
C TYR A 91 1.87 9.72 -1.55
N LEU A 92 2.85 10.56 -1.31
CA LEU A 92 3.86 10.42 -0.26
C LEU A 92 3.59 11.50 0.79
N ALA A 93 3.84 11.21 2.07
CA ALA A 93 3.61 12.21 3.12
C ALA A 93 4.61 13.37 2.98
N ALA A 94 4.09 14.60 2.91
CA ALA A 94 4.91 15.80 2.90
C ALA A 94 5.77 15.86 4.18
N GLY A 95 7.03 16.27 4.03
CA GLY A 95 8.01 16.28 5.12
C GLY A 95 8.71 14.94 5.37
N SER A 96 8.36 13.88 4.64
CA SER A 96 9.12 12.62 4.69
C SER A 96 10.54 12.84 4.22
N ASP A 97 11.50 12.24 4.92
CA ASP A 97 12.87 12.15 4.43
C ASP A 97 12.97 11.22 3.19
N PRO A 98 14.08 11.24 2.43
CA PRO A 98 14.21 10.42 1.22
C PRO A 98 14.12 8.91 1.43
N TRP A 99 14.34 8.39 2.63
CA TRP A 99 14.25 6.97 2.93
C TRP A 99 12.82 6.58 3.30
N GLN A 100 12.15 7.40 4.11
CA GLN A 100 10.72 7.33 4.40
C GLN A 100 9.90 7.39 3.11
N ALA A 101 10.24 8.33 2.20
CA ALA A 101 9.59 8.47 0.90
C ALA A 101 9.71 7.17 0.07
N ARG A 102 10.85 6.49 0.08
CA ARG A 102 11.05 5.21 -0.62
C ARG A 102 10.25 4.07 0.01
N LEU A 103 10.19 4.00 1.35
CA LEU A 103 9.37 3.03 2.06
C LEU A 103 7.88 3.20 1.69
N GLN A 104 7.37 4.42 1.78
CA GLN A 104 5.99 4.78 1.42
C GLN A 104 5.71 4.47 -0.05
N MET A 105 6.62 4.85 -0.94
CA MET A 105 6.46 4.60 -2.37
C MET A 105 6.41 3.10 -2.71
N GLY A 106 7.27 2.28 -2.10
CA GLY A 106 7.21 0.83 -2.26
C GLY A 106 5.87 0.26 -1.79
N HIS A 107 5.34 0.75 -0.67
CA HIS A 107 4.05 0.35 -0.12
C HIS A 107 2.89 0.74 -1.07
N GLU A 108 2.81 1.98 -1.52
CA GLU A 108 1.72 2.42 -2.39
C GLU A 108 1.79 1.85 -3.81
N ILE A 109 2.99 1.57 -4.30
CA ILE A 109 3.17 0.86 -5.58
C ILE A 109 2.67 -0.58 -5.49
N PHE A 110 2.82 -1.25 -4.35
CA PHE A 110 2.16 -2.55 -4.15
C PHE A 110 0.64 -2.40 -4.37
N HIS A 111 0.00 -1.42 -3.74
CA HIS A 111 -1.44 -1.21 -3.91
C HIS A 111 -1.82 -0.88 -5.35
N ARG A 112 -0.96 -0.17 -6.09
CA ARG A 112 -1.16 0.09 -7.53
C ARG A 112 -1.09 -1.19 -8.37
N VAL A 113 -0.15 -2.08 -8.08
CA VAL A 113 0.15 -3.26 -8.92
C VAL A 113 -0.75 -4.44 -8.56
N ALA A 114 -0.95 -4.69 -7.27
CA ALA A 114 -1.68 -5.83 -6.74
C ALA A 114 -3.16 -5.52 -6.42
N GLY A 115 -3.49 -4.27 -6.15
CA GLY A 115 -4.88 -3.85 -5.90
C GLY A 115 -5.55 -3.33 -7.17
N GLU A 116 -6.80 -3.71 -7.40
CA GLU A 116 -7.65 -3.12 -8.45
C GLU A 116 -8.16 -1.69 -8.09
N GLY A 117 -7.45 -0.99 -7.20
CA GLY A 117 -7.88 0.26 -6.57
C GLY A 117 -8.65 0.03 -5.25
N LYS A 118 -8.30 0.83 -4.23
CA LYS A 118 -8.91 0.91 -2.88
C LYS A 118 -9.44 -0.40 -2.27
N VAL A 119 -8.57 -1.41 -2.19
CA VAL A 119 -8.81 -2.63 -1.40
C VAL A 119 -8.25 -2.42 0.00
N PHE A 120 -9.13 -2.19 0.98
CA PHE A 120 -8.72 -2.08 2.39
C PHE A 120 -8.89 -3.42 3.08
N HIS A 121 -7.81 -4.19 3.14
CA HIS A 121 -7.80 -5.47 3.82
C HIS A 121 -6.42 -5.70 4.44
N TRP A 122 -6.38 -6.28 5.65
CA TRP A 122 -5.13 -6.45 6.40
C TRP A 122 -4.07 -7.24 5.64
N THR A 123 -4.48 -8.15 4.75
CA THR A 123 -3.55 -8.93 3.92
C THR A 123 -2.85 -8.09 2.87
N HIS A 124 -3.51 -7.07 2.32
CA HIS A 124 -2.90 -6.14 1.37
C HIS A 124 -1.89 -5.26 2.09
N GLU A 125 -2.26 -4.71 3.25
CA GLU A 125 -1.38 -3.87 4.06
C GLU A 125 -0.15 -4.66 4.54
N MET A 126 -0.35 -5.90 4.97
CA MET A 126 0.72 -6.84 5.29
C MET A 126 1.68 -7.04 4.12
N LEU A 127 1.16 -7.34 2.93
CA LEU A 127 1.98 -7.56 1.74
C LEU A 127 2.69 -6.28 1.29
N ALA A 128 2.03 -5.13 1.37
CA ALA A 128 2.60 -3.83 1.07
C ALA A 128 3.79 -3.51 2.00
N CYS A 129 3.66 -3.74 3.31
CA CYS A 129 4.74 -3.59 4.28
C CYS A 129 5.90 -4.57 4.02
N LEU A 130 5.61 -5.84 3.74
CA LEU A 130 6.66 -6.82 3.42
C LEU A 130 7.40 -6.44 2.13
N PHE A 131 6.67 -6.04 1.10
CA PHE A 131 7.21 -5.67 -0.19
C PHE A 131 8.08 -4.41 -0.09
N SER A 132 7.62 -3.36 0.60
CA SER A 132 8.39 -2.13 0.76
C SER A 132 9.72 -2.34 1.47
N VAL A 133 9.74 -3.12 2.57
CA VAL A 133 10.96 -3.48 3.28
C VAL A 133 11.90 -4.32 2.40
N ARG A 134 11.37 -5.25 1.60
CA ARG A 134 12.16 -6.03 0.64
C ARG A 134 12.76 -5.15 -0.47
N LEU A 135 12.02 -4.16 -0.96
CA LEU A 135 12.52 -3.22 -1.97
C LEU A 135 13.66 -2.37 -1.43
N LEU A 136 13.56 -1.87 -0.19
CA LEU A 136 14.66 -1.14 0.46
C LEU A 136 15.94 -1.98 0.49
N LYS A 137 15.86 -3.26 0.91
CA LYS A 137 17.00 -4.18 0.89
C LYS A 137 17.55 -4.35 -0.53
N ARG A 138 16.67 -4.57 -1.51
CA ARG A 138 17.05 -4.76 -2.92
C ARG A 138 17.68 -3.51 -3.56
N SER A 139 17.34 -2.32 -3.10
CA SER A 139 17.90 -1.06 -3.56
C SER A 139 19.15 -0.61 -2.79
N GLY A 140 19.74 -1.47 -1.95
CA GLY A 140 20.96 -1.16 -1.20
C GLY A 140 20.73 -0.39 0.10
N LEU A 141 19.49 -0.31 0.60
CA LEU A 141 19.13 0.38 1.86
C LEU A 141 18.86 -0.65 2.98
N ALA A 142 19.77 -1.62 3.15
CA ALA A 142 19.59 -2.72 4.11
C ALA A 142 19.50 -2.22 5.56
N ASP A 143 20.39 -1.32 5.97
CA ASP A 143 20.41 -0.77 7.33
C ASP A 143 19.10 -0.06 7.68
N TYR A 144 18.55 0.73 6.75
CA TYR A 144 17.27 1.38 6.94
C TYR A 144 16.12 0.38 6.98
N ALA A 145 16.16 -0.66 6.14
CA ALA A 145 15.17 -1.74 6.18
C ALA A 145 15.19 -2.51 7.52
N GLU A 146 16.35 -2.66 8.15
CA GLU A 146 16.49 -3.26 9.49
C GLU A 146 15.91 -2.34 10.58
N GLN A 147 16.18 -1.03 10.51
CA GLN A 147 15.57 -0.06 11.41
C GLN A 147 14.04 -0.08 11.34
N ILE A 148 13.48 -0.10 10.13
CA ILE A 148 12.02 -0.21 9.92
C ILE A 148 11.47 -1.54 10.42
N THR A 149 12.21 -2.65 10.23
CA THR A 149 11.82 -3.96 10.77
C THR A 149 11.71 -3.91 12.29
N ALA A 150 12.72 -3.37 12.98
CA ALA A 150 12.70 -3.22 14.44
C ALA A 150 11.58 -2.28 14.91
N GLN A 151 11.31 -1.20 14.17
CA GLN A 151 10.19 -0.31 14.46
C GLN A 151 8.85 -1.03 14.34
N TYR A 152 8.65 -1.85 13.29
CA TYR A 152 7.42 -2.62 13.13
C TYR A 152 7.21 -3.66 14.23
N ASP A 153 8.28 -4.28 14.73
CA ASP A 153 8.19 -5.18 15.88
C ASP A 153 7.67 -4.44 17.13
N ILE A 154 8.18 -3.25 17.42
CA ILE A 154 7.73 -2.39 18.53
C ILE A 154 6.27 -1.93 18.31
N GLU A 155 5.95 -1.46 17.11
CA GLU A 155 4.60 -0.99 16.78
C GLU A 155 3.56 -2.12 16.93
N ALA A 156 3.91 -3.36 16.56
CA ALA A 156 3.02 -4.50 16.66
C ALA A 156 2.51 -4.74 18.09
N GLU A 157 3.28 -4.39 19.12
CA GLU A 157 2.88 -4.52 20.53
C GLU A 157 1.62 -3.72 20.85
N ASN A 158 1.37 -2.62 20.12
CA ASN A 158 0.21 -1.74 20.33
C ASN A 158 -1.05 -2.16 19.57
N CYS A 159 -0.98 -3.19 18.72
CA CYS A 159 -2.11 -3.70 17.96
C CYS A 159 -2.29 -5.19 18.18
N PRO A 160 -3.27 -5.63 18.99
CA PRO A 160 -3.62 -7.05 19.09
C PRO A 160 -3.97 -7.65 17.73
N LEU A 161 -3.66 -8.93 17.50
CA LEU A 161 -3.98 -9.60 16.24
C LEU A 161 -5.48 -9.53 15.91
N SER A 162 -6.34 -9.74 16.90
CA SER A 162 -7.79 -9.64 16.73
C SER A 162 -8.24 -8.25 16.27
N THR A 163 -7.51 -7.20 16.64
CA THR A 163 -7.74 -5.83 16.16
C THR A 163 -7.31 -5.68 14.70
N LEU A 164 -6.15 -6.19 14.30
CA LEU A 164 -5.71 -6.21 12.90
C LEU A 164 -6.76 -6.89 12.01
N LEU A 165 -7.20 -8.09 12.40
CA LEU A 165 -8.09 -8.94 11.59
C LEU A 165 -9.51 -8.37 11.46
N ARG A 166 -9.94 -7.52 12.40
CA ARG A 166 -11.29 -6.91 12.41
C ARG A 166 -11.30 -5.45 11.98
N ALA A 167 -10.13 -4.85 11.76
CA ALA A 167 -10.04 -3.44 11.41
C ALA A 167 -10.79 -3.15 10.12
N ASP A 168 -11.68 -2.18 10.18
CA ASP A 168 -12.37 -1.62 9.03
C ASP A 168 -12.15 -0.10 9.01
N PRO A 169 -11.05 0.37 8.39
CA PRO A 169 -10.72 1.79 8.34
C PRO A 169 -11.80 2.63 7.65
N TRP A 170 -12.66 2.01 6.81
CA TRP A 170 -13.79 2.71 6.20
C TRP A 170 -14.85 3.10 7.22
N ARG A 171 -15.05 2.25 8.23
CA ARG A 171 -16.01 2.51 9.31
C ARG A 171 -15.43 3.42 10.38
N GLU A 172 -14.14 3.28 10.70
CA GLU A 172 -13.53 3.88 11.90
C GLU A 172 -12.68 5.13 11.64
N ALA A 173 -12.54 5.58 10.38
CA ALA A 173 -11.85 6.81 9.99
C ALA A 173 -10.33 6.88 10.29
N ALA A 174 -9.76 5.89 10.97
CA ALA A 174 -8.35 5.77 11.29
C ALA A 174 -7.95 4.30 11.42
N TYR A 175 -6.68 4.00 11.13
CA TYR A 175 -6.11 2.71 11.47
C TYR A 175 -5.85 2.64 12.98
N PRO A 176 -6.03 1.47 13.61
CA PRO A 176 -5.60 1.24 14.99
C PRO A 176 -4.12 1.59 15.18
N PRO A 177 -3.70 2.11 16.34
CA PRO A 177 -2.28 2.28 16.66
C PRO A 177 -1.52 0.97 16.48
N GLY A 178 -0.34 1.01 15.85
CA GLY A 178 0.49 -0.18 15.62
C GLY A 178 0.01 -1.12 14.50
N TYR A 179 -1.01 -0.72 13.73
CA TYR A 179 -1.60 -1.55 12.68
C TYR A 179 -0.59 -2.07 11.65
N TYR A 180 0.25 -1.18 11.10
CA TYR A 180 1.25 -1.56 10.10
C TYR A 180 2.33 -2.48 10.67
N GLY A 181 2.81 -2.21 11.89
CA GLY A 181 3.71 -3.11 12.60
C GLY A 181 3.12 -4.51 12.79
N ARG A 182 1.88 -4.61 13.28
CA ARG A 182 1.20 -5.91 13.43
C ARG A 182 0.98 -6.60 12.09
N ALA A 183 0.59 -5.88 11.05
CA ALA A 183 0.44 -6.43 9.70
C ALA A 183 1.77 -7.02 9.20
N PHE A 184 2.88 -6.29 9.35
CA PHE A 184 4.21 -6.75 8.96
C PHE A 184 4.64 -8.01 9.72
N VAL A 185 4.53 -8.02 11.05
CA VAL A 185 4.93 -9.16 11.90
C VAL A 185 4.10 -10.40 11.59
N THR A 186 2.79 -10.25 11.44
CA THR A 186 1.91 -11.34 10.99
C THR A 186 2.35 -11.86 9.62
N GLY A 187 2.71 -10.97 8.69
CA GLY A 187 3.25 -11.35 7.38
C GLY A 187 4.56 -12.12 7.46
N VAL A 188 5.48 -11.73 8.34
CA VAL A 188 6.72 -12.48 8.59
C VAL A 188 6.42 -13.88 9.12
N ALA A 189 5.50 -14.01 10.08
CA ALA A 189 5.09 -15.30 10.62
C ALA A 189 4.47 -16.21 9.54
N LEU A 190 3.53 -15.70 8.75
CA LEU A 190 2.92 -16.46 7.64
C LEU A 190 3.95 -16.84 6.58
N LYS A 191 4.85 -15.91 6.21
CA LYS A 191 5.94 -16.17 5.27
C LYS A 191 6.85 -17.30 5.74
N ASN A 192 7.09 -17.42 7.05
CA ASN A 192 7.93 -18.49 7.60
C ASN A 192 7.24 -19.86 7.56
N VAL A 193 5.91 -19.91 7.47
CA VAL A 193 5.15 -21.17 7.31
C VAL A 193 5.13 -21.62 5.85
N VAL A 194 4.71 -20.76 4.93
CA VAL A 194 4.43 -21.15 3.54
C VAL A 194 5.49 -20.73 2.52
N GLY A 195 6.47 -19.93 2.94
CA GLY A 195 7.40 -19.26 2.05
C GLY A 195 6.78 -18.04 1.33
N TYR A 196 7.65 -17.12 0.91
CA TYR A 196 7.24 -15.88 0.25
C TYR A 196 6.42 -16.09 -1.04
N PRO A 197 6.79 -17.00 -1.96
CA PRO A 197 6.01 -17.19 -3.19
C PRO A 197 4.57 -17.63 -2.95
N ALA A 198 4.32 -18.49 -1.96
CA ALA A 198 2.97 -18.93 -1.62
C ALA A 198 2.16 -17.81 -0.94
N LEU A 199 2.80 -17.01 -0.08
CA LEU A 199 2.17 -15.85 0.55
C LEU A 199 1.76 -14.80 -0.48
N CYS A 200 2.60 -14.49 -1.47
CA CYS A 200 2.29 -13.52 -2.53
C CYS A 200 1.09 -13.89 -3.39
N ARG A 201 0.67 -15.17 -3.42
CA ARG A 201 -0.57 -15.56 -4.14
C ARG A 201 -1.81 -14.89 -3.53
N LEU A 202 -1.78 -14.54 -2.25
CA LEU A 202 -2.88 -13.86 -1.57
C LEU A 202 -3.21 -12.50 -2.20
N ALA A 203 -2.25 -11.86 -2.87
CA ALA A 203 -2.45 -10.63 -3.63
C ALA A 203 -3.38 -10.80 -4.86
N ARG A 204 -3.68 -12.04 -5.26
CA ARG A 204 -4.44 -12.37 -6.48
C ARG A 204 -5.64 -13.26 -6.18
N THR A 205 -5.82 -13.66 -4.93
CA THR A 205 -6.93 -14.51 -4.51
C THR A 205 -8.00 -13.62 -3.92
N HIS A 206 -9.03 -13.33 -4.73
CA HIS A 206 -10.12 -12.44 -4.35
C HIS A 206 -11.45 -13.19 -4.35
N GLY A 207 -12.32 -12.83 -3.41
CA GLY A 207 -13.71 -13.26 -3.40
C GLY A 207 -14.55 -12.47 -4.41
N PRO A 208 -15.86 -12.79 -4.54
CA PRO A 208 -16.75 -12.13 -5.51
C PRO A 208 -16.87 -10.62 -5.36
N ALA A 209 -16.60 -10.08 -4.16
CA ALA A 209 -16.63 -8.65 -3.88
C ALA A 209 -15.30 -7.93 -4.18
N GLY A 210 -14.31 -8.61 -4.76
CA GLY A 210 -12.97 -8.06 -5.01
C GLY A 210 -12.08 -7.97 -3.76
N MET A 211 -12.57 -8.45 -2.61
CA MET A 211 -11.81 -8.49 -1.36
C MET A 211 -10.89 -9.71 -1.32
N PRO A 212 -9.70 -9.63 -0.68
CA PRO A 212 -8.81 -10.77 -0.54
C PRO A 212 -9.50 -11.93 0.18
N ASP A 213 -9.41 -13.13 -0.39
CA ASP A 213 -10.04 -14.34 0.14
C ASP A 213 -8.99 -15.26 0.75
N VAL A 214 -8.83 -15.12 2.07
CA VAL A 214 -7.88 -15.92 2.86
C VAL A 214 -8.25 -17.40 2.84
N ALA A 215 -9.56 -17.74 2.85
CA ALA A 215 -10.00 -19.13 2.87
C ALA A 215 -9.68 -19.82 1.54
N ALA A 216 -9.97 -19.17 0.41
CA ALA A 216 -9.62 -19.67 -0.92
C ALA A 216 -8.09 -19.78 -1.11
N TRP A 217 -7.32 -18.87 -0.51
CA TRP A 217 -5.86 -18.95 -0.53
C TRP A 217 -5.30 -20.11 0.29
N LEU A 218 -5.95 -20.44 1.41
CA LEU A 218 -5.58 -21.56 2.29
C LEU A 218 -5.93 -22.93 1.70
N ALA A 219 -7.09 -23.05 1.05
CA ALA A 219 -7.65 -24.32 0.58
C ALA A 219 -6.68 -25.24 -0.21
N PRO A 220 -5.83 -24.74 -1.13
CA PRO A 220 -4.90 -25.59 -1.87
C PRO A 220 -3.61 -25.96 -1.10
N LEU A 221 -3.37 -25.41 0.09
CA LEU A 221 -2.15 -25.69 0.86
C LEU A 221 -2.21 -27.07 1.53
N PRO A 222 -1.08 -27.72 1.82
CA PRO A 222 -1.03 -28.93 2.64
C PRO A 222 -1.71 -28.73 4.01
N PRO A 223 -2.42 -29.73 4.57
CA PRO A 223 -3.11 -29.60 5.85
C PRO A 223 -2.22 -29.14 7.02
N ALA A 224 -0.95 -29.54 7.02
CA ALA A 224 0.02 -29.10 8.04
C ALA A 224 0.28 -27.58 7.98
N GLU A 225 0.37 -27.01 6.78
CA GLU A 225 0.53 -25.56 6.58
C GLU A 225 -0.74 -24.81 6.95
N GLN A 226 -1.91 -25.33 6.58
CA GLN A 226 -3.21 -24.75 6.97
C GLN A 226 -3.33 -24.63 8.50
N ASN A 227 -3.05 -25.71 9.22
CA ASN A 227 -3.08 -25.73 10.69
C ASN A 227 -2.08 -24.73 11.31
N ALA A 228 -0.87 -24.63 10.75
CA ALA A 228 0.13 -23.69 11.22
C ALA A 228 -0.29 -22.23 10.98
N ILE A 229 -0.91 -21.93 9.84
CA ILE A 229 -1.45 -20.59 9.55
C ILE A 229 -2.61 -20.26 10.48
N GLU A 230 -3.53 -21.19 10.70
CA GLU A 230 -4.61 -21.00 11.68
C GLU A 230 -4.05 -20.72 13.08
N SER A 231 -2.95 -21.36 13.47
CA SER A 231 -2.27 -21.05 14.73
C SER A 231 -1.68 -19.64 14.76
N VAL A 232 -1.24 -19.09 13.63
CA VAL A 232 -0.75 -17.70 13.53
C VAL A 232 -1.92 -16.71 13.56
N LEU A 233 -3.11 -17.12 13.11
CA LEU A 233 -4.29 -16.26 12.97
C LEU A 233 -5.30 -16.34 14.13
N ARG A 234 -5.02 -17.12 15.18
CA ARG A 234 -5.84 -17.25 16.40
C ARG A 234 -5.30 -16.38 17.52
#